data_AF-A0AAW1ZH76-F1
#
_entry.id   AF-A0AAW1ZH76-F1
#
_cell.length_a   1.000
_cell.length_b   1.000
_cell.length_c   1.000
_cell.angle_alpha   90.00
_cell.angle_beta   90.00
_cell.angle_gamma   90.00
#
_symmetry.space_group_name_H-M   'P 1'
#
loop_
_entity.id
_entity.type
_entity.pdbx_description
1 polymer ?
#
loop_
_entity_poly.entity_id
_entity_poly.type
_entity_poly.pdbx_seq_one_letter_code
_entity_poly.pdbx_strand_id
1 'polypeptide(L)'
;MTTRKLQPQTRFLQTSSRQSTMFYARSVVLYALLCICSTNYSKIKNASIPVRLFTEEELQRYDGSEDGQPIYMAIKGVVFDVTTGKEFYGKGAPYNALVGKDSTRAVAKMSLDPADLTHDTTGLTENQLQSLEQIFKGTYKAKYPIVGYTSRRVLNEDGSPNKDFKPEDQPNFNIKEEF
;
A
#
# COMPACT_ATOMS: atom_id res chain seq x y z
N MET A 1 -83.96 44.69 -25.48
CA MET A 1 -84.06 43.59 -24.50
C MET A 1 -83.11 42.47 -24.92
N THR A 2 -81.90 42.42 -24.36
CA THR A 2 -81.03 41.25 -24.52
C THR A 2 -80.15 41.11 -23.29
N THR A 3 -80.30 39.98 -22.64
CA THR A 3 -79.81 39.61 -21.31
C THR A 3 -78.33 39.24 -21.33
N ARG A 4 -77.58 39.72 -20.31
CA ARG A 4 -76.24 39.23 -19.97
C ARG A 4 -76.36 37.77 -19.48
N LYS A 5 -75.56 36.86 -20.05
CA LYS A 5 -75.18 35.61 -19.39
C LYS A 5 -73.67 35.66 -19.10
N LEU A 6 -73.36 35.56 -17.81
CA LEU A 6 -72.02 35.35 -17.25
C LEU A 6 -71.62 33.88 -17.46
N GLN A 7 -70.35 33.64 -17.82
CA GLN A 7 -69.70 32.33 -17.73
C GLN A 7 -68.44 32.43 -16.86
N PRO A 8 -68.08 31.35 -16.13
CA PRO A 8 -67.22 31.45 -14.94
C PRO A 8 -65.73 31.37 -15.28
N GLN A 9 -64.93 32.05 -14.45
CA GLN A 9 -63.47 32.03 -14.46
C GLN A 9 -62.96 30.69 -13.89
N THR A 10 -62.55 29.77 -14.76
CA THR A 10 -61.82 28.56 -14.35
C THR A 10 -60.32 28.77 -14.62
N ARG A 11 -59.62 29.47 -13.72
CA ARG A 11 -58.15 29.56 -13.71
C ARG A 11 -57.63 29.42 -12.29
N PHE A 12 -57.60 28.20 -11.75
CA PHE A 12 -56.88 27.97 -10.49
C PHE A 12 -56.45 26.52 -10.24
N LEU A 13 -55.84 25.81 -11.20
CA LEU A 13 -55.20 24.50 -10.90
C LEU A 13 -53.89 24.19 -11.67
N GLN A 14 -53.41 25.07 -12.56
CA GLN A 14 -52.31 24.72 -13.47
C GLN A 14 -50.89 25.08 -12.98
N THR A 15 -50.77 25.88 -11.91
CA THR A 15 -49.47 26.36 -11.39
C THR A 15 -48.80 25.39 -10.42
N SER A 16 -49.58 24.66 -9.62
CA SER A 16 -49.09 23.74 -8.58
C SER A 16 -48.38 22.49 -9.17
N SER A 17 -48.94 21.88 -10.22
CA SER A 17 -48.36 20.67 -10.83
C SER A 17 -47.00 20.93 -11.49
N ARG A 18 -46.81 22.13 -12.08
CA ARG A 18 -45.54 22.56 -12.70
C ARG A 18 -44.44 22.78 -11.67
N GLN A 19 -44.78 23.29 -10.49
CA GLN A 19 -43.78 23.51 -9.43
C GLN A 19 -43.29 22.19 -8.84
N SER A 20 -44.20 21.27 -8.56
CA SER A 20 -43.88 19.91 -8.09
C SER A 20 -43.00 19.17 -9.09
N THR A 21 -43.34 19.17 -10.38
CA THR A 21 -42.50 18.55 -11.42
C THR A 21 -41.10 19.18 -11.51
N MET A 22 -40.97 20.50 -11.33
CA MET A 22 -39.66 21.15 -11.27
C MET A 22 -38.85 20.76 -10.02
N PHE A 23 -39.48 20.55 -8.86
CA PHE A 23 -38.78 20.07 -7.66
C PHE A 23 -38.33 18.62 -7.79
N TYR A 24 -39.19 17.74 -8.33
CA TYR A 24 -38.83 16.35 -8.62
C TYR A 24 -37.69 16.26 -9.65
N ALA A 25 -37.74 17.04 -10.73
CA ALA A 25 -36.67 17.08 -11.73
C ALA A 25 -35.33 17.53 -11.14
N ARG A 26 -35.31 18.56 -10.28
CA ARG A 26 -34.10 19.01 -9.58
C ARG A 26 -33.56 17.98 -8.60
N SER A 27 -34.44 17.30 -7.87
CA SER A 27 -34.07 16.23 -6.94
C SER A 27 -33.42 15.05 -7.67
N VAL A 28 -33.98 14.64 -8.81
CA VAL A 28 -33.41 13.55 -9.63
C VAL A 28 -32.04 13.94 -10.21
N VAL A 29 -31.88 15.19 -10.66
CA VAL A 29 -30.58 15.68 -11.15
C VAL A 29 -29.54 15.74 -10.03
N LEU A 30 -29.89 16.25 -8.84
CA LEU A 30 -29.00 16.28 -7.68
C LEU A 30 -28.62 14.87 -7.22
N TYR A 31 -29.58 13.94 -7.18
CA TYR A 31 -29.32 12.55 -6.85
C TYR A 31 -28.43 11.88 -7.90
N ALA A 32 -28.69 12.11 -9.19
CA ALA A 32 -27.83 11.61 -10.27
C ALA A 32 -26.41 12.19 -10.16
N LEU A 33 -26.25 13.48 -9.86
CA LEU A 33 -24.94 14.10 -9.62
C LEU A 33 -24.26 13.55 -8.38
N LEU A 34 -24.99 13.30 -7.28
CA LEU A 34 -24.45 12.64 -6.09
C LEU A 34 -24.03 11.20 -6.37
N CYS A 35 -24.81 10.44 -7.15
CA CYS A 35 -24.46 9.10 -7.59
C CYS A 35 -23.23 9.11 -8.51
N ILE A 36 -23.16 10.05 -9.46
CA ILE A 36 -21.99 10.23 -10.35
C ILE A 36 -20.77 10.67 -9.54
N CYS A 37 -20.91 11.56 -8.56
CA CYS A 37 -19.82 11.93 -7.65
C CYS A 37 -19.38 10.74 -6.79
N SER A 38 -20.31 9.92 -6.29
CA SER A 38 -20.02 8.75 -5.45
C SER A 38 -19.29 7.64 -6.24
N THR A 39 -19.69 7.39 -7.49
CA THR A 39 -19.04 6.41 -8.37
C THR A 39 -17.65 6.88 -8.80
N ASN A 40 -17.47 8.16 -9.14
CA ASN A 40 -16.15 8.71 -9.47
C ASN A 40 -15.21 8.77 -8.25
N TYR A 41 -15.72 9.10 -7.07
CA TYR A 41 -14.94 9.10 -5.82
C TYR A 41 -14.37 7.71 -5.49
N SER A 42 -15.18 6.66 -5.70
CA SER A 42 -14.75 5.27 -5.49
C SER A 42 -13.66 4.82 -6.46
N LYS A 43 -13.64 5.38 -7.68
CA LYS A 43 -12.59 5.11 -8.67
C LYS A 43 -11.26 5.79 -8.32
N ILE A 44 -11.29 6.97 -7.70
CA ILE A 44 -10.09 7.72 -7.30
C ILE A 44 -9.40 7.11 -6.08
N LYS A 45 -10.13 6.50 -5.13
CA LYS A 45 -9.53 5.80 -3.98
C LYS A 45 -8.74 4.53 -4.34
N ASN A 46 -8.93 3.97 -5.53
CA ASN A 46 -8.21 2.78 -5.99
C ASN A 46 -6.90 3.09 -6.73
N ALA A 47 -6.42 4.34 -6.67
CA ALA A 47 -5.06 4.65 -7.10
C ALA A 47 -4.07 3.94 -6.17
N SER A 48 -3.53 2.81 -6.61
CA SER A 48 -2.49 2.06 -5.93
C SER A 48 -1.33 3.00 -5.58
N ILE A 49 -0.95 3.06 -4.31
CA ILE A 49 0.25 3.80 -3.87
C ILE A 49 1.42 3.32 -4.73
N PRO A 50 2.13 4.22 -5.45
CA PRO A 50 3.27 3.81 -6.26
C PRO A 50 4.34 3.22 -5.33
N VAL A 51 4.76 2.00 -5.62
CA VAL A 51 5.69 1.24 -4.80
C VAL A 51 7.06 1.23 -5.47
N ARG A 52 8.14 1.49 -4.72
CA ARG A 52 9.51 1.38 -5.23
C ARG A 52 9.91 -0.09 -5.40
N LEU A 53 10.45 -0.41 -6.57
CA LEU A 53 10.99 -1.72 -6.89
C LEU A 53 12.52 -1.72 -6.74
N PHE A 54 13.06 -2.84 -6.28
CA PHE A 54 14.50 -3.07 -6.15
C PHE A 54 14.87 -4.34 -6.90
N THR A 55 15.76 -4.25 -7.87
CA THR A 55 16.46 -5.44 -8.39
C THR A 55 17.49 -5.91 -7.36
N GLU A 56 18.01 -7.12 -7.54
CA GLU A 56 19.04 -7.64 -6.65
C GLU A 56 20.32 -6.79 -6.73
N GLU A 57 20.71 -6.39 -7.93
CA GLU A 57 21.88 -5.54 -8.18
C GLU A 57 21.70 -4.14 -7.61
N GLU A 58 20.48 -3.58 -7.70
CA GLU A 58 20.20 -2.29 -7.07
C GLU A 58 20.29 -2.40 -5.55
N LEU A 59 19.71 -3.46 -4.96
CA LEU A 59 19.70 -3.65 -3.52
C LEU A 59 21.11 -3.85 -2.95
N GLN A 60 22.00 -4.54 -3.68
CA GLN A 60 23.41 -4.76 -3.31
C GLN A 60 24.18 -3.47 -3.02
N ARG A 61 23.79 -2.34 -3.63
CA ARG A 61 24.43 -1.05 -3.38
C ARG A 61 24.17 -0.50 -1.98
N TYR A 62 23.22 -1.05 -1.22
CA TYR A 62 22.83 -0.57 0.11
C TYR A 62 23.30 -1.54 1.22
N ASP A 63 24.49 -2.11 1.06
CA ASP A 63 25.12 -3.05 1.99
C ASP A 63 25.82 -2.37 3.20
N GLY A 64 25.73 -1.04 3.28
CA GLY A 64 26.34 -0.23 4.33
C GLY A 64 27.85 -0.05 4.19
N SER A 65 28.43 -0.36 3.02
CA SER A 65 29.85 -0.18 2.74
C SER A 65 30.26 1.29 2.50
N GLU A 66 29.33 2.12 2.01
CA GLU A 66 29.50 3.55 1.77
C GLU A 66 28.92 4.39 2.93
N ASP A 67 29.74 5.27 3.50
CA ASP A 67 29.30 6.16 4.57
C ASP A 67 28.31 7.22 4.06
N GLY A 68 27.23 7.42 4.81
CA GLY A 68 26.15 8.36 4.46
C GLY A 68 25.09 7.77 3.53
N GLN A 69 25.31 6.59 2.97
CA GLN A 69 24.28 5.86 2.22
C GLN A 69 23.36 5.07 3.17
N PRO A 70 22.05 4.98 2.87
CA PRO A 70 21.16 4.09 3.61
C PRO A 70 21.58 2.62 3.54
N ILE A 71 21.20 1.85 4.55
CA ILE A 71 21.44 0.42 4.65
C ILE A 71 20.10 -0.30 4.48
N TYR A 72 19.98 -1.13 3.44
CA TYR A 72 18.73 -1.83 3.13
C TYR A 72 18.85 -3.34 3.27
N MET A 73 17.77 -3.95 3.71
CA MET A 73 17.66 -5.40 3.87
C MET A 73 16.29 -5.84 3.37
N ALA A 74 16.24 -6.87 2.54
CA ALA A 74 14.97 -7.48 2.14
C ALA A 74 14.65 -8.73 2.98
N ILE A 75 13.40 -8.85 3.40
CA ILE A 75 12.86 -10.03 4.07
C ILE A 75 11.46 -10.28 3.51
N LYS A 76 11.22 -11.51 3.05
CA LYS A 76 10.05 -11.93 2.26
C LYS A 76 9.84 -11.01 1.06
N GLY A 77 10.91 -10.48 0.45
CA GLY A 77 10.82 -9.50 -0.64
C GLY A 77 10.33 -8.11 -0.24
N VAL A 78 10.20 -7.79 1.06
CA VAL A 78 9.93 -6.44 1.55
C VAL A 78 11.24 -5.78 1.93
N VAL A 79 11.51 -4.59 1.39
CA VAL A 79 12.77 -3.87 1.60
C VAL A 79 12.61 -2.91 2.78
N PHE A 80 13.38 -3.15 3.83
CA PHE A 80 13.43 -2.33 5.04
C PHE A 80 14.63 -1.40 5.02
N ASP A 81 14.43 -0.17 5.50
CA ASP A 81 15.51 0.74 5.86
C ASP A 81 16.00 0.43 7.27
N VAL A 82 17.15 -0.24 7.36
CA VAL A 82 17.77 -0.63 8.62
C VAL A 82 18.89 0.31 9.05
N THR A 83 18.98 1.50 8.44
CA THR A 83 20.04 2.50 8.71
C THR A 83 20.07 2.91 10.18
N THR A 84 18.92 2.97 10.86
CA THR A 84 18.84 3.30 12.29
C THR A 84 19.48 2.24 13.19
N GLY A 85 19.77 1.05 12.67
CA GLY A 85 20.53 -0.01 13.36
C GLY A 85 21.94 -0.19 12.80
N LYS A 86 22.64 0.89 12.41
CA LYS A 86 23.99 0.84 11.82
C LYS A 86 25.00 0.09 12.69
N GLU A 87 24.84 0.09 14.01
CA GLU A 87 25.63 -0.69 14.98
C GLU A 87 25.51 -2.21 14.80
N PHE A 88 24.43 -2.68 14.17
CA PHE A 88 24.18 -4.09 13.87
C PHE A 88 24.45 -4.44 12.41
N TYR A 89 24.12 -3.52 11.49
CA TYR A 89 24.07 -3.79 10.06
C TYR A 89 25.13 -3.07 9.23
N GLY A 90 25.78 -2.04 9.78
CA GLY A 90 26.82 -1.28 9.08
C GLY A 90 28.07 -2.10 8.80
N LYS A 91 28.95 -1.60 7.95
CA LYS A 91 30.21 -2.27 7.60
C LYS A 91 30.99 -2.72 8.85
N GLY A 92 31.30 -4.01 8.91
CA GLY A 92 32.02 -4.63 10.04
C GLY A 92 31.16 -4.94 11.28
N ALA A 93 29.87 -4.62 11.27
CA ALA A 93 28.95 -4.98 12.33
C ALA A 93 28.52 -6.47 12.24
N PRO A 94 28.04 -7.08 13.34
CA PRO A 94 27.80 -8.53 13.41
C PRO A 94 26.80 -9.07 12.38
N TYR A 95 25.84 -8.25 11.93
CA TYR A 95 24.79 -8.65 10.99
C TYR A 95 24.92 -7.97 9.61
N ASN A 96 26.09 -7.42 9.30
CA ASN A 96 26.34 -6.79 8.00
C ASN A 96 26.16 -7.75 6.81
N ALA A 97 26.40 -9.05 6.99
CA ALA A 97 26.19 -10.05 5.94
C ALA A 97 24.73 -10.16 5.45
N LEU A 98 23.76 -9.67 6.23
CA LEU A 98 22.34 -9.74 5.93
C LEU A 98 21.84 -8.63 5.00
N VAL A 99 22.59 -7.53 4.87
CA VAL A 99 22.14 -6.33 4.14
C VAL A 99 22.58 -6.31 2.69
N GLY A 100 21.98 -5.43 1.89
CA GLY A 100 22.18 -5.36 0.45
C GLY A 100 21.59 -6.55 -0.33
N LYS A 101 20.71 -7.34 0.28
CA LYS A 101 20.12 -8.54 -0.34
C LYS A 101 18.81 -8.93 0.33
N ASP A 102 18.15 -9.93 -0.24
CA ASP A 102 17.03 -10.62 0.40
C ASP A 102 17.57 -11.77 1.27
N SER A 103 17.39 -11.61 2.57
CA SER A 103 17.91 -12.50 3.62
C SER A 103 16.79 -13.29 4.30
N THR A 104 15.69 -13.55 3.58
CA THR A 104 14.53 -14.30 4.08
C THR A 104 14.92 -15.61 4.74
N ARG A 105 15.74 -16.41 4.06
CA ARG A 105 16.16 -17.73 4.56
C ARG A 105 17.05 -17.62 5.80
N ALA A 106 18.03 -16.71 5.76
CA ALA A 106 18.91 -16.41 6.88
C ALA A 106 18.12 -16.04 8.13
N VAL A 107 17.10 -15.18 7.99
CA VAL A 107 16.20 -14.80 9.10
C VAL A 107 15.39 -15.99 9.60
N ALA A 108 14.82 -16.80 8.70
CA ALA A 108 14.05 -17.99 9.06
C ALA A 108 14.88 -19.02 9.84
N LYS A 109 16.17 -19.14 9.51
CA LYS A 109 17.10 -20.08 10.13
C LYS A 109 17.91 -19.49 11.28
N MET A 110 17.82 -18.19 11.53
CA MET A 110 18.72 -17.45 12.42
C MET A 110 20.20 -17.71 12.09
N SER A 111 20.54 -17.66 10.81
CA SER A 111 21.84 -18.09 10.28
C SER A 111 22.54 -16.94 9.55
N LEU A 112 23.87 -16.88 9.69
CA LEU A 112 24.76 -16.03 8.89
C LEU A 112 25.60 -16.84 7.91
N ASP A 113 25.31 -18.14 7.76
CA ASP A 113 26.00 -18.98 6.80
C ASP A 113 25.78 -18.45 5.38
N PRO A 114 26.82 -18.32 4.55
CA PRO A 114 26.69 -17.76 3.20
C PRO A 114 25.64 -18.48 2.33
N ALA A 115 25.44 -19.78 2.54
CA ALA A 115 24.44 -20.58 1.84
C ALA A 115 22.98 -20.22 2.20
N ASP A 116 22.77 -19.56 3.34
CA ASP A 116 21.44 -19.14 3.80
C ASP A 116 21.14 -17.67 3.46
N LEU A 117 22.10 -16.91 2.93
CA LEU A 117 21.95 -15.49 2.57
C LEU A 117 21.19 -15.33 1.24
N THR A 118 19.94 -15.78 1.21
CA THR A 118 19.08 -15.84 0.02
C THR A 118 17.60 -15.65 0.35
N HIS A 119 16.80 -15.31 -0.67
CA HIS A 119 15.34 -15.26 -0.59
C HIS A 119 14.70 -16.65 -0.53
N ASP A 120 15.41 -17.71 -0.90
CA ASP A 120 14.82 -19.04 -1.13
C ASP A 120 14.34 -19.72 0.16
N THR A 121 13.03 -19.94 0.23
CA THR A 121 12.38 -20.62 1.35
C THR A 121 12.21 -22.12 1.15
N THR A 122 12.69 -22.67 0.02
CA THR A 122 12.60 -24.10 -0.27
C THR A 122 13.31 -24.92 0.81
N GLY A 123 12.64 -25.97 1.27
CA GLY A 123 13.15 -26.89 2.29
C GLY A 123 13.22 -26.31 3.70
N LEU A 124 12.65 -25.12 3.96
CA LEU A 124 12.44 -24.66 5.33
C LEU A 124 11.36 -25.51 6.01
N THR A 125 11.60 -25.81 7.28
CA THR A 125 10.62 -26.49 8.15
C THR A 125 9.50 -25.54 8.57
N GLU A 126 8.37 -26.08 8.99
CA GLU A 126 7.24 -25.28 9.50
C GLU A 126 7.66 -24.35 10.66
N ASN A 127 8.50 -24.84 11.57
CA ASN A 127 9.02 -24.04 12.68
C ASN A 127 9.88 -22.86 12.20
N GLN A 128 10.67 -23.04 11.13
CA GLN A 128 11.47 -21.97 10.55
C GLN A 128 10.59 -20.93 9.84
N LEU A 129 9.53 -21.37 9.15
CA LEU A 129 8.55 -20.47 8.54
C LEU A 129 7.77 -19.68 9.59
N GLN A 130 7.39 -20.33 10.71
CA GLN A 130 6.76 -19.66 11.84
C GLN A 130 7.70 -18.64 12.48
N SER A 131 8.96 -19.02 12.69
CA SER A 131 9.99 -18.11 13.23
C SER A 131 10.19 -16.90 12.32
N LEU A 132 10.30 -17.11 11.01
CA LEU A 132 10.37 -16.05 10.00
C LEU A 132 9.20 -15.08 10.15
N GLU A 133 7.96 -15.59 10.26
CA GLU A 133 6.77 -14.75 10.36
C GLU A 133 6.76 -13.92 11.65
N GLN A 134 7.16 -14.52 12.78
CA GLN A 134 7.26 -13.84 14.07
C GLN A 134 8.31 -12.73 14.05
N ILE A 135 9.51 -13.01 13.52
CA ILE A 135 10.60 -12.04 13.43
C ILE A 135 10.24 -10.92 12.44
N PHE A 136 9.68 -11.27 11.28
CA PHE A 136 9.26 -10.32 10.27
C PHE A 136 8.27 -9.30 10.83
N LYS A 137 7.23 -9.76 11.54
CA LYS A 137 6.22 -8.88 12.15
C LYS A 137 6.72 -8.17 13.40
N GLY A 138 7.27 -8.92 14.34
CA GLY A 138 7.61 -8.45 15.69
C GLY A 138 8.91 -7.66 15.77
N THR A 139 9.80 -7.81 14.81
CA THR A 139 11.09 -7.09 14.77
C THR A 139 11.12 -6.12 13.60
N TYR A 140 11.08 -6.61 12.36
CA TYR A 140 11.40 -5.74 11.23
C TYR A 140 10.28 -4.77 10.87
N LYS A 141 9.04 -5.26 10.68
CA LYS A 141 7.89 -4.37 10.43
C LYS A 141 7.62 -3.40 11.57
N ALA A 142 7.93 -3.79 12.80
CA ALA A 142 7.69 -2.97 13.99
C ALA A 142 8.76 -1.88 14.18
N LYS A 143 10.01 -2.10 13.73
CA LYS A 143 11.13 -1.20 14.01
C LYS A 143 11.61 -0.39 12.82
N TYR A 144 11.49 -0.91 11.61
CA TYR A 144 12.14 -0.35 10.42
C TYR A 144 11.14 0.10 9.37
N PRO A 145 11.38 1.24 8.71
CA PRO A 145 10.52 1.68 7.62
C PRO A 145 10.57 0.73 6.41
N ILE A 146 9.42 0.53 5.76
CA ILE A 146 9.37 -0.14 4.46
C ILE A 146 9.62 0.90 3.38
N VAL A 147 10.66 0.69 2.56
CA VAL A 147 11.05 1.62 1.48
C VAL A 147 10.78 1.09 0.09
N GLY A 148 10.34 -0.17 -0.02
CA GLY A 148 9.94 -0.78 -1.28
C GLY A 148 9.92 -2.30 -1.20
N TYR A 149 9.98 -2.93 -2.37
CA TYR A 149 9.85 -4.38 -2.52
C TYR A 149 10.82 -4.87 -3.59
N THR A 150 11.25 -6.12 -3.47
CA THR A 150 12.09 -6.73 -4.49
C THR A 150 11.29 -6.96 -5.77
N SER A 151 11.93 -6.83 -6.93
CA SER A 151 11.28 -7.05 -8.23
C SER A 151 10.64 -8.44 -8.31
N ARG A 152 11.29 -9.46 -7.73
CA ARG A 152 10.76 -10.83 -7.62
C ARG A 152 9.41 -10.93 -6.89
N ARG A 153 9.14 -10.05 -5.93
CA ARG A 153 7.87 -10.06 -5.19
C ARG A 153 6.73 -9.43 -6.00
N VAL A 154 7.05 -8.44 -6.82
CA VAL A 154 6.04 -7.64 -7.55
C VAL A 154 5.84 -8.13 -8.99
N LEU A 155 6.82 -8.81 -9.57
CA LEU A 155 6.81 -9.31 -10.94
C LEU A 155 6.94 -10.83 -10.97
N ASN A 156 6.30 -11.46 -11.96
CA ASN A 156 6.54 -12.85 -12.33
C ASN A 156 7.86 -13.00 -13.09
N GLU A 157 8.31 -14.23 -13.34
CA GLU A 157 9.55 -14.50 -14.08
C GLU A 157 9.55 -13.96 -15.51
N ASP A 158 8.37 -13.82 -16.13
CA ASP A 158 8.19 -13.22 -17.46
C ASP A 158 8.16 -11.68 -17.45
N GLY A 159 8.33 -11.05 -16.27
CA GLY A 159 8.27 -9.61 -16.08
C GLY A 159 6.85 -9.03 -15.98
N SER A 160 5.81 -9.84 -16.11
CA SER A 160 4.43 -9.38 -15.92
C SER A 160 4.13 -9.11 -14.43
N PRO A 161 3.20 -8.20 -14.10
CA PRO A 161 2.84 -7.93 -12.71
C PRO A 161 2.27 -9.17 -12.00
N ASN A 162 2.75 -9.43 -10.78
CA ASN A 162 2.20 -10.43 -9.88
C ASN A 162 0.83 -9.95 -9.36
N LYS A 163 -0.25 -10.59 -9.79
CA LYS A 163 -1.64 -10.22 -9.41
C LYS A 163 -1.95 -10.49 -7.94
N ASP A 164 -1.19 -11.36 -7.29
CA ASP A 164 -1.34 -11.68 -5.88
C ASP A 164 -0.52 -10.75 -4.97
N PHE A 165 0.27 -9.84 -5.56
CA PHE A 165 1.02 -8.84 -4.81
C PHE A 165 0.05 -7.93 -4.03
N LYS A 166 0.27 -7.87 -2.72
CA LYS A 166 -0.35 -6.90 -1.83
C LYS A 166 0.77 -6.19 -1.06
N PRO A 167 0.80 -4.84 -1.08
CA PRO A 167 1.72 -4.11 -0.24
C PRO A 167 1.39 -4.37 1.24
N GLU A 168 2.43 -4.42 2.05
CA GLU A 168 2.32 -4.52 3.50
C GLU A 168 1.78 -3.23 4.10
N ASP A 169 0.88 -3.37 5.07
CA ASP A 169 0.57 -2.27 5.96
C ASP A 169 1.77 -1.98 6.86
N GLN A 170 2.09 -0.69 7.02
CA GLN A 170 3.17 -0.21 7.87
C GLN A 170 2.58 0.44 9.12
N PRO A 171 3.11 0.16 10.33
CA PRO A 171 2.68 0.88 11.52
C PRO A 171 3.07 2.36 11.43
N ASN A 172 2.23 3.24 11.98
CA ASN A 172 2.60 4.64 12.14
C ASN A 172 3.72 4.73 13.18
N PHE A 173 4.93 5.03 12.73
CA PHE A 173 6.04 5.38 13.61
C PHE A 173 5.76 6.76 14.18
N ASN A 174 5.14 6.83 15.37
CA ASN A 174 5.15 8.06 16.14
C ASN A 174 6.59 8.26 16.59
N ILE A 175 7.31 9.14 15.90
CA ILE A 175 8.59 9.69 16.36
C ILE A 175 8.26 10.56 17.56
N LYS A 176 8.06 9.93 18.72
CA LYS A 176 8.26 10.60 19.99
C LYS A 176 9.69 10.29 20.38
N GLU A 177 10.46 11.36 20.37
CA GLU A 177 11.82 11.50 20.86
C GLU A 177 12.05 10.65 22.11
N GLU A 178 12.82 9.58 21.97
CA GLU A 178 13.63 9.03 23.05
C GLU A 178 15.06 8.97 22.53
N PHE A 179 15.67 10.15 22.53
CA PHE A 179 17.11 10.30 22.75
C PHE A 179 17.36 10.33 24.25
#